data_AF-A0A6P3Z3W1-F1
#
_entry.id   AF-A0A6P3Z3W1-F1
#
_cell.length_a   1.000
_cell.length_b   1.000
_cell.length_c   1.000
_cell.angle_alpha   90.00
_cell.angle_beta   90.00
_cell.angle_gamma   90.00
#
_symmetry.space_group_name_H-M   'P 1'
#
loop_
_entity.id
_entity.type
_entity.pdbx_description
1 polymer ?
#
loop_
_entity_poly.entity_id
_entity_poly.type
_entity_poly.pdbx_seq_one_letter_code
_entity_poly.pdbx_strand_id
1 'polypeptide(L)'
;MFDEPSSYLDVKQRLKAAQVIRSLLRPNSYVIVVEHDLSVLDYLSDFICCLYGKPGAYGVVTLPFSVREGINIFLAGFVPTENLRFRDESLTFKVAETPQENAEEVQTYARYKYPTMNKTQGNFKLRVVEGEFTDSQIIVMLGENGTGKTTFIRMLAGMLKPDSVEGSDVEIPEFNVSYKPQKISPKFPSTVRHLLIQKIRDSYTHPQFISDVMKPLLIEQLMDQEVVNLSGGELQRVALCLCLGKPADIYLIDEPSAYLDSEQRIVASKVIKRFILHAKKTAFVVEHDFIMATYLADRVIVYEGRPSIDCTANSPQSLLTGMNLFLSHLDITFRRDPTNYRPRINKLESTKDREQKSAGSYYYLDD
;
A
#
# COMPACT_ATOMS: atom_id res chain seq x y z
N MET A 1 10.23 -12.44 22.51
CA MET A 1 8.97 -12.42 21.74
C MET A 1 8.81 -11.02 21.19
N PHE A 2 8.37 -10.89 19.95
CA PHE A 2 8.15 -9.61 19.28
C PHE A 2 6.69 -9.57 18.80
N ASP A 3 5.99 -8.50 19.13
CA ASP A 3 4.59 -8.32 18.77
C ASP A 3 4.50 -7.11 17.83
N GLU A 4 4.14 -7.36 16.58
CA GLU A 4 4.06 -6.39 15.47
C GLU A 4 5.25 -5.41 15.36
N PRO A 5 6.51 -5.89 15.28
CA PRO A 5 7.69 -5.02 15.25
C PRO A 5 7.78 -4.13 14.00
N SER A 6 7.08 -4.44 12.91
CA SER A 6 7.09 -3.66 11.67
C SER A 6 6.16 -2.44 11.66
N SER A 7 5.29 -2.30 12.67
CA SER A 7 4.27 -1.25 12.71
C SER A 7 4.89 0.15 12.65
N TYR A 8 4.35 1.01 11.76
CA TYR A 8 4.80 2.39 11.48
C TYR A 8 6.22 2.57 10.94
N LEU A 9 6.97 1.48 10.74
CA LEU A 9 8.30 1.53 10.16
C LEU A 9 8.21 1.65 8.64
N ASP A 10 9.16 2.41 8.06
CA ASP A 10 9.37 2.35 6.62
C ASP A 10 10.00 1.01 6.20
N VAL A 11 10.05 0.79 4.89
CA VAL A 11 10.57 -0.45 4.30
C VAL A 11 11.98 -0.80 4.81
N LYS A 12 12.89 0.17 4.87
CA LYS A 12 14.28 -0.08 5.29
C LYS A 12 14.38 -0.40 6.77
N GLN A 13 13.63 0.34 7.58
CA GLN A 13 13.55 0.15 9.03
C GLN A 13 12.96 -1.22 9.37
N ARG A 14 11.89 -1.65 8.67
CA ARG A 14 11.31 -3.00 8.82
C ARG A 14 12.35 -4.08 8.57
N LEU A 15 13.13 -3.95 7.50
CA LEU A 15 14.10 -4.95 7.10
C LEU A 15 15.31 -5.00 8.04
N LYS A 16 15.78 -3.85 8.53
CA LYS A 16 16.78 -3.78 9.59
C LYS A 16 16.28 -4.39 10.89
N ALA A 17 15.06 -4.05 11.31
CA ALA A 17 14.44 -4.67 12.49
C ALA A 17 14.37 -6.19 12.33
N ALA A 18 13.98 -6.66 11.15
CA ALA A 18 13.93 -8.08 10.85
C ALA A 18 15.31 -8.76 10.92
N GLN A 19 16.35 -8.13 10.38
CA GLN A 19 17.73 -8.59 10.49
C GLN A 19 18.21 -8.68 11.94
N VAL A 20 17.92 -7.65 12.73
CA VAL A 20 18.28 -7.61 14.16
C VAL A 20 17.55 -8.72 14.92
N ILE A 21 16.25 -8.88 14.73
CA ILE A 21 15.46 -9.95 15.37
C ILE A 21 16.04 -11.32 15.01
N ARG A 22 16.38 -11.53 13.73
CA ARG A 22 16.95 -12.80 13.27
C ARG A 22 18.35 -13.05 13.84
N SER A 23 19.14 -12.01 14.07
CA SER A 23 20.47 -12.13 14.71
C SER A 23 20.43 -12.61 16.16
N LEU A 24 19.27 -12.53 16.82
CA LEU A 24 19.09 -13.02 18.19
C LEU A 24 18.94 -14.54 18.27
N LEU A 25 18.77 -15.23 17.13
CA LEU A 25 18.67 -16.69 17.08
C LEU A 25 19.99 -17.33 17.51
N ARG A 26 19.96 -17.97 18.66
CA ARG A 26 21.01 -18.83 19.23
C ARG A 26 20.48 -20.26 19.36
N PRO A 27 21.35 -21.28 19.43
CA PRO A 27 20.92 -22.69 19.58
C PRO A 27 19.97 -22.96 20.75
N ASN A 28 20.03 -22.14 21.82
CA ASN A 28 19.24 -22.31 23.04
C ASN A 28 18.18 -21.21 23.24
N SER A 29 17.81 -20.47 22.19
CA SER A 29 16.83 -19.39 22.30
C SER A 29 15.65 -19.60 21.36
N TYR A 30 14.45 -19.26 21.83
CA TYR A 30 13.25 -19.24 21.03
C TYR A 30 12.87 -17.80 20.70
N VAL A 31 12.59 -17.54 19.43
CA VAL A 31 12.08 -16.26 18.95
C VAL A 31 10.68 -16.50 18.40
N ILE A 32 9.69 -15.85 18.99
CA ILE A 32 8.31 -15.82 18.51
C ILE A 32 8.05 -14.40 18.02
N VAL A 33 7.49 -14.28 16.82
CA VAL A 33 7.12 -13.01 16.20
C VAL A 33 5.67 -13.08 15.72
N VAL A 34 4.90 -12.04 16.01
CA VAL A 34 3.59 -11.78 15.40
C VAL A 34 3.76 -10.66 14.38
N GLU A 35 3.30 -10.85 13.15
CA GLU A 35 3.44 -9.89 12.06
C GLU A 35 2.25 -9.91 11.11
N HIS A 36 1.90 -8.74 10.59
CA HIS A 36 0.88 -8.56 9.55
C HIS A 36 1.48 -8.31 8.17
N ASP A 37 2.75 -7.89 8.09
CA ASP A 37 3.46 -7.74 6.82
C ASP A 37 4.01 -9.10 6.36
N LEU A 38 3.38 -9.68 5.33
CA LEU A 38 3.76 -11.00 4.81
C LEU A 38 5.18 -11.02 4.20
N SER A 39 5.70 -9.87 3.73
CA SER A 39 7.05 -9.78 3.19
C SER A 39 8.08 -9.86 4.31
N VAL A 40 7.84 -9.13 5.40
CA VAL A 40 8.69 -9.17 6.60
C VAL A 40 8.61 -10.55 7.28
N LEU A 41 7.41 -11.13 7.37
CA LEU A 41 7.20 -12.47 7.92
C LEU A 41 7.95 -13.55 7.14
N ASP A 42 7.97 -13.47 5.79
CA ASP A 42 8.73 -14.41 4.95
C ASP A 42 10.25 -14.34 5.19
N TYR A 43 10.77 -13.17 5.53
CA TYR A 43 12.19 -12.97 5.86
C TYR A 43 12.54 -13.45 7.28
N LEU A 44 11.68 -13.10 8.24
CA LEU A 44 11.90 -13.34 9.67
C LEU A 44 11.85 -14.83 10.01
N SER A 45 10.82 -15.50 9.52
CA SER A 45 10.41 -16.79 10.06
C SER A 45 11.15 -17.95 9.39
N ASP A 46 11.25 -19.06 10.12
CA ASP A 46 11.62 -20.38 9.58
C ASP A 46 10.42 -21.35 9.62
N PHE A 47 9.48 -21.11 10.54
CA PHE A 47 8.16 -21.75 10.63
C PHE A 47 7.07 -20.70 10.81
N ILE A 48 5.86 -20.99 10.33
CA ILE A 48 4.69 -20.11 10.45
C ILE A 48 3.52 -20.91 11.01
N CYS A 49 2.81 -20.32 11.97
CA CYS A 49 1.50 -20.78 12.40
C CYS A 49 0.46 -19.77 11.93
N CYS A 50 -0.64 -20.24 11.33
CA CYS A 50 -1.76 -19.39 10.94
C CYS A 50 -2.76 -19.31 12.10
N LEU A 51 -3.28 -18.12 12.35
CA LEU A 51 -4.39 -17.92 13.27
C LEU A 51 -5.64 -17.64 12.44
N TYR A 52 -6.71 -18.39 12.68
CA TYR A 52 -7.99 -18.22 12.01
C TYR A 52 -9.14 -18.30 13.02
N GLY A 53 -10.32 -17.78 12.66
CA GLY A 53 -11.50 -17.81 13.52
C GLY A 53 -12.43 -16.64 13.23
N LYS A 54 -13.22 -16.25 14.23
CA LYS A 54 -14.13 -15.11 14.12
C LYS A 54 -13.66 -14.00 15.08
N PRO A 55 -13.30 -12.81 14.55
CA PRO A 55 -12.87 -11.67 15.38
C PRO A 55 -13.85 -11.39 16.52
N GLY A 56 -13.33 -11.20 17.74
CA GLY A 56 -14.11 -10.96 18.95
C GLY A 56 -14.90 -12.17 19.49
N ALA A 57 -14.82 -13.34 18.85
CA ALA A 57 -15.52 -14.55 19.28
C ALA A 57 -14.57 -15.70 19.62
N TYR A 58 -13.74 -16.14 18.67
CA TYR A 58 -12.77 -17.22 18.89
C TYR A 58 -11.60 -17.15 17.90
N GLY A 59 -10.47 -17.74 18.28
CA GLY A 59 -9.31 -17.92 17.42
C GLY A 59 -8.69 -19.30 17.63
N VAL A 60 -8.25 -19.94 16.55
CA VAL A 60 -7.57 -21.23 16.54
C VAL A 60 -6.20 -21.05 15.91
N VAL A 61 -5.21 -21.75 16.46
CA VAL A 61 -3.83 -21.73 15.97
C VAL A 61 -3.56 -23.05 15.25
N THR A 62 -3.10 -22.99 14.01
CA THR A 62 -2.71 -24.19 13.27
C THR A 62 -1.42 -24.82 13.83
N LEU A 63 -1.15 -26.06 13.43
CA LEU A 63 0.19 -26.61 13.53
C LEU A 63 1.22 -25.77 12.73
N PRO A 64 2.50 -25.81 13.10
CA PRO A 64 3.54 -25.06 12.40
C PRO A 64 3.79 -25.63 11.00
N PHE A 65 3.76 -24.76 10.00
CA PHE A 65 4.11 -25.04 8.62
C PHE A 65 5.47 -24.45 8.25
N SER A 66 6.05 -24.93 7.14
CA SER A 66 7.15 -24.20 6.51
C SER A 66 6.67 -22.81 6.07
N VAL A 67 7.57 -21.81 6.05
CA VAL A 67 7.22 -20.41 5.74
C VAL A 67 6.45 -20.27 4.42
N ARG A 68 6.93 -20.95 3.37
CA ARG A 68 6.31 -20.89 2.04
C ARG A 68 4.91 -21.48 2.07
N GLU A 69 4.76 -22.64 2.69
CA GLU A 69 3.50 -23.37 2.76
C GLU A 69 2.47 -22.64 3.62
N GLY A 70 2.87 -22.15 4.80
CA GLY A 70 1.99 -21.40 5.71
C GLY A 70 1.44 -20.12 5.07
N ILE A 71 2.29 -19.32 4.40
CA ILE A 71 1.82 -18.12 3.69
C ILE A 71 0.89 -18.50 2.53
N ASN A 72 1.18 -19.58 1.80
CA ASN A 72 0.33 -20.01 0.69
C ASN A 72 -1.02 -20.55 1.16
N ILE A 73 -1.06 -21.28 2.28
CA ILE A 73 -2.30 -21.71 2.97
C ILE A 73 -3.12 -20.48 3.39
N PHE A 74 -2.46 -19.50 4.01
CA PHE A 74 -3.09 -18.24 4.42
C PHE A 74 -3.73 -17.50 3.22
N LEU A 75 -3.01 -17.41 2.10
CA LEU A 75 -3.50 -16.78 0.87
C LEU A 75 -4.54 -17.63 0.13
N ALA A 76 -4.52 -18.95 0.25
CA ALA A 76 -5.54 -19.82 -0.31
C ALA A 76 -6.88 -19.74 0.46
N GLY A 77 -6.86 -19.35 1.73
CA GLY A 77 -8.07 -19.30 2.57
C GLY A 77 -8.52 -20.68 3.08
N PHE A 78 -7.67 -21.69 2.94
CA PHE A 78 -8.01 -23.08 3.20
C PHE A 78 -6.82 -23.82 3.82
N VAL A 79 -7.04 -24.44 4.98
CA VAL A 79 -6.07 -25.27 5.71
C VAL A 79 -6.30 -26.74 5.35
N PRO A 80 -5.44 -27.36 4.52
CA PRO A 80 -5.68 -28.72 4.02
C PRO A 80 -5.68 -29.79 5.11
N THR A 81 -4.80 -29.67 6.10
CA THR A 81 -4.62 -30.64 7.19
C THR A 81 -5.85 -30.76 8.10
N GLU A 82 -6.61 -29.67 8.22
CA GLU A 82 -7.80 -29.58 9.06
C GLU A 82 -9.09 -29.64 8.21
N ASN A 83 -8.95 -29.74 6.88
CA ASN A 83 -10.03 -29.63 5.90
C ASN A 83 -10.96 -28.43 6.17
N LEU A 84 -10.37 -27.28 6.53
CA LEU A 84 -11.09 -26.10 6.99
C LEU A 84 -10.86 -24.93 6.04
N ARG A 85 -11.96 -24.39 5.51
CA ARG A 85 -11.98 -23.15 4.73
C ARG A 85 -12.36 -22.00 5.66
N PHE A 86 -11.43 -21.07 5.89
CA PHE A 86 -11.70 -19.87 6.67
C PHE A 86 -11.96 -18.65 5.77
N ARG A 87 -11.73 -18.76 4.45
CA ARG A 87 -12.09 -17.75 3.47
C ARG A 87 -12.60 -18.37 2.15
N ASP A 88 -13.64 -17.76 1.60
CA ASP A 88 -14.29 -18.23 0.36
C ASP A 88 -13.40 -18.01 -0.87
N GLU A 89 -12.79 -16.83 -0.99
CA GLU A 89 -11.94 -16.48 -2.12
C GLU A 89 -10.45 -16.65 -1.80
N SER A 90 -9.66 -17.08 -2.78
CA SER A 90 -8.20 -17.03 -2.69
C SER A 90 -7.67 -15.65 -3.05
N LEU A 91 -6.52 -15.30 -2.45
CA LEU A 91 -5.81 -14.07 -2.75
C LEU A 91 -4.66 -14.40 -3.70
N THR A 92 -4.77 -13.87 -4.91
CA THR A 92 -3.75 -14.00 -5.96
C THR A 92 -3.21 -12.63 -6.32
N PHE A 93 -1.90 -12.54 -6.54
CA PHE A 93 -1.20 -11.30 -6.88
C PHE A 93 -0.77 -11.28 -8.33
N LYS A 94 -1.58 -11.88 -9.19
CA LYS A 94 -1.41 -11.70 -10.62
C LYS A 94 -1.45 -10.20 -10.86
N VAL A 95 -0.38 -9.69 -11.46
CA VAL A 95 -0.43 -8.37 -12.08
C VAL A 95 -1.57 -8.51 -13.07
N ALA A 96 -2.68 -7.81 -12.82
CA ALA A 96 -3.68 -7.68 -13.85
C ALA A 96 -2.89 -7.08 -15.02
N GLU A 97 -2.72 -7.84 -16.10
CA GLU A 97 -2.39 -7.23 -17.37
C GLU A 97 -3.41 -6.12 -17.50
N THR A 98 -2.95 -4.87 -17.46
CA THR A 98 -3.75 -3.77 -17.99
C THR A 98 -4.19 -4.29 -19.34
N PRO A 99 -5.52 -4.44 -19.58
CA PRO A 99 -6.00 -5.02 -20.83
C PRO A 99 -5.21 -4.33 -21.93
N GLN A 100 -4.51 -5.12 -22.78
CA GLN A 100 -3.63 -4.58 -23.82
C GLN A 100 -4.31 -3.36 -24.42
N GLU A 101 -3.85 -2.17 -24.03
CA GLU A 101 -4.52 -0.95 -24.42
C GLU A 101 -4.31 -0.89 -25.92
N ASN A 102 -5.36 -1.14 -26.68
CA ASN A 102 -5.32 -0.95 -28.12
C ASN A 102 -4.79 0.47 -28.34
N ALA A 103 -3.84 0.66 -29.26
CA ALA A 103 -3.19 1.95 -29.48
C ALA A 103 -4.19 3.10 -29.78
N GLU A 104 -5.44 2.76 -30.12
CA GLU A 104 -6.58 3.66 -30.27
C GLU A 104 -7.19 4.14 -28.93
N GLU A 105 -7.23 3.32 -27.87
CA GLU A 105 -7.75 3.72 -26.55
C GLU A 105 -6.78 4.67 -25.82
N VAL A 106 -5.47 4.50 -26.04
CA VAL A 106 -4.40 5.36 -25.47
C VAL A 106 -4.52 6.83 -25.93
N GLN A 107 -5.14 7.08 -27.09
CA GLN A 107 -5.35 8.44 -27.61
C GLN A 107 -6.43 9.22 -26.87
N THR A 108 -7.28 8.55 -26.07
CA THR A 108 -8.42 9.17 -25.37
C THR A 108 -8.12 9.61 -23.94
N TYR A 109 -6.99 9.19 -23.36
CA TYR A 109 -6.65 9.53 -21.98
C TYR A 109 -6.17 10.97 -21.85
N ALA A 110 -6.73 11.68 -20.87
CA ALA A 110 -6.29 13.02 -20.53
C ALA A 110 -4.91 12.95 -19.87
N ARG A 111 -3.92 13.61 -20.49
CA ARG A 111 -2.57 13.70 -19.94
C ARG A 111 -2.45 14.96 -19.10
N TYR A 112 -2.11 14.77 -17.84
CA TYR A 112 -1.87 15.84 -16.89
C TYR A 112 -0.39 15.92 -16.56
N LYS A 113 0.07 17.15 -16.31
CA LYS A 113 1.46 17.45 -15.97
C LYS A 113 1.51 18.22 -14.67
N TYR A 114 2.53 17.92 -13.86
CA TYR A 114 2.93 18.80 -12.78
C TYR A 114 4.37 19.29 -13.02
N PRO A 115 4.65 20.59 -12.78
CA PRO A 115 5.96 21.17 -13.01
C PRO A 115 6.97 20.73 -11.93
N THR A 116 8.23 21.11 -12.14
CA THR A 116 9.25 20.94 -11.11
C THR A 116 8.96 21.89 -9.96
N MET A 117 8.85 21.36 -8.74
CA MET A 117 8.50 22.13 -7.54
C MET A 117 9.56 21.95 -6.46
N ASN A 118 9.94 23.04 -5.79
CA ASN A 118 10.79 22.97 -4.61
C ASN A 118 10.02 23.39 -3.36
N LYS A 119 10.24 22.68 -2.26
CA LYS A 119 9.67 23.02 -0.95
C LYS A 119 10.70 22.84 0.16
N THR A 120 10.84 23.86 1.00
CA THR A 120 11.67 23.86 2.19
C THR A 120 10.78 23.90 3.43
N GLN A 121 11.00 22.99 4.38
CA GLN A 121 10.34 22.98 5.68
C GLN A 121 11.40 22.88 6.77
N GLY A 122 11.70 24.01 7.42
CA GLY A 122 12.81 24.09 8.37
C GLY A 122 14.13 23.75 7.69
N ASN A 123 14.76 22.66 8.13
CA ASN A 123 16.04 22.18 7.58
C ASN A 123 15.88 21.18 6.42
N PHE A 124 14.65 20.74 6.13
CA PHE A 124 14.37 19.75 5.11
C PHE A 124 14.04 20.41 3.77
N LYS A 125 14.67 19.94 2.69
CA LYS A 125 14.41 20.38 1.31
C LYS A 125 13.86 19.22 0.47
N LEU A 126 12.73 19.45 -0.17
CA LEU A 126 12.11 18.55 -1.13
C LEU A 126 12.15 19.18 -2.52
N ARG A 127 12.73 18.46 -3.48
CA ARG A 127 12.64 18.76 -4.91
C ARG A 127 11.74 17.73 -5.57
N VAL A 128 10.69 18.17 -6.24
CA VAL A 128 9.82 17.32 -7.05
C VAL A 128 10.18 17.58 -8.50
N VAL A 129 10.63 16.54 -9.19
CA VAL A 129 10.92 16.59 -10.63
C VAL A 129 9.60 16.59 -11.40
N GLU A 130 9.53 17.34 -12.50
CA GLU A 130 8.36 17.33 -13.38
C GLU A 130 7.91 15.91 -13.75
N GLY A 131 6.59 15.73 -13.87
CA GLY A 131 6.02 14.43 -14.13
C GLY A 131 4.68 14.47 -14.86
N GLU A 132 4.38 13.35 -15.50
CA GLU A 132 3.17 13.13 -16.29
C GLU A 132 2.35 11.98 -15.71
N PHE A 133 1.03 12.17 -15.67
CA PHE A 133 0.07 11.14 -15.29
C PHE A 133 -1.15 11.17 -16.19
N THR A 134 -1.79 10.01 -16.35
CA THR A 134 -3.03 9.87 -17.13
C THR A 134 -4.20 9.66 -16.19
N ASP A 135 -5.41 9.88 -16.68
CA ASP A 135 -6.61 9.35 -16.02
C ASP A 135 -6.59 7.81 -15.98
N SER A 136 -7.37 7.24 -15.06
CA SER A 136 -7.45 5.79 -14.81
C SER A 136 -6.15 5.13 -14.31
N GLN A 137 -5.18 5.92 -13.85
CA GLN A 137 -3.87 5.42 -13.41
C GLN A 137 -3.69 5.51 -11.89
N ILE A 138 -3.02 4.51 -11.33
CA ILE A 138 -2.57 4.51 -9.93
C ILE A 138 -1.06 4.70 -9.89
N ILE A 139 -0.64 5.78 -9.24
CA ILE A 139 0.76 6.13 -9.01
C ILE A 139 1.10 5.86 -7.55
N VAL A 140 2.01 4.93 -7.31
CA VAL A 140 2.49 4.62 -5.96
C VAL A 140 3.77 5.40 -5.65
N MET A 141 3.81 6.04 -4.49
CA MET A 141 4.97 6.77 -3.99
C MET A 141 5.76 5.90 -3.00
N LEU A 142 7.00 5.55 -3.35
CA LEU A 142 7.89 4.72 -2.55
C LEU A 142 9.08 5.53 -2.03
N GLY A 143 9.43 5.34 -0.76
CA GLY A 143 10.56 6.01 -0.12
C GLY A 143 10.61 5.79 1.38
N GLU A 144 11.75 6.08 2.00
CA GLU A 144 11.92 6.04 3.46
C GLU A 144 11.04 7.08 4.19
N ASN A 145 10.87 6.93 5.50
CA ASN A 145 10.19 7.94 6.30
C ASN A 145 11.03 9.22 6.33
N GLY A 146 10.37 10.38 6.24
CA GLY A 146 11.06 11.67 6.20
C GLY A 146 11.62 12.07 4.82
N THR A 147 11.26 11.38 3.73
CA THR A 147 11.64 11.78 2.36
C THR A 147 10.71 12.82 1.72
N GLY A 148 9.64 13.22 2.41
CA GLY A 148 8.71 14.25 1.92
C GLY A 148 7.48 13.73 1.16
N LYS A 149 7.17 12.43 1.21
CA LYS A 149 5.97 11.83 0.58
C LYS A 149 4.66 12.55 0.90
N THR A 150 4.34 12.68 2.19
CA THR A 150 3.18 13.43 2.67
C THR A 150 3.25 14.92 2.30
N THR A 151 4.45 15.49 2.19
CA THR A 151 4.62 16.88 1.75
C THR A 151 4.22 17.02 0.29
N PHE A 152 4.65 16.11 -0.59
CA PHE A 152 4.25 16.13 -1.99
C PHE A 152 2.74 15.94 -2.15
N ILE A 153 2.14 14.97 -1.44
CA ILE A 153 0.68 14.79 -1.42
C ILE A 153 -0.04 16.07 -1.00
N ARG A 154 0.42 16.77 0.05
CA ARG A 154 -0.22 18.03 0.48
C ARG A 154 -0.07 19.16 -0.54
N MET A 155 1.01 19.16 -1.33
CA MET A 155 1.16 20.09 -2.45
C MET A 155 0.17 19.77 -3.57
N LEU A 156 0.03 18.49 -3.95
CA LEU A 156 -0.98 18.05 -4.92
C LEU A 156 -2.42 18.33 -4.44
N ALA A 157 -2.67 18.25 -3.13
CA ALA A 157 -3.96 18.56 -2.53
C ALA A 157 -4.29 20.06 -2.45
N GLY A 158 -3.36 20.94 -2.83
CA GLY A 158 -3.50 22.39 -2.65
C GLY A 158 -3.44 22.86 -1.18
N MET A 159 -3.16 21.97 -0.24
CA MET A 159 -3.05 22.29 1.19
C MET A 159 -1.71 22.95 1.55
N LEU A 160 -0.71 22.81 0.68
CA LEU A 160 0.62 23.41 0.84
C LEU A 160 1.09 23.98 -0.49
N LYS A 161 1.51 25.25 -0.52
CA LYS A 161 2.08 25.86 -1.72
C LYS A 161 3.58 25.54 -1.86
N PRO A 162 4.10 25.26 -3.07
CA PRO A 162 5.53 25.18 -3.31
C PRO A 162 6.21 26.54 -3.10
N ASP A 163 7.51 26.54 -2.78
CA ASP A 163 8.27 27.78 -2.59
C ASP A 163 8.76 28.36 -3.91
N SER A 164 9.14 27.48 -4.85
CA SER A 164 9.43 27.83 -6.24
C SER A 164 8.88 26.77 -7.17
N VAL A 165 8.43 27.23 -8.33
CA VAL A 165 8.00 26.38 -9.43
C VAL A 165 8.90 26.72 -10.61
N GLU A 166 9.67 25.74 -11.07
CA GLU A 166 10.51 25.85 -12.25
C GLU A 166 9.69 25.40 -13.47
N GLY A 167 9.61 26.24 -14.49
CA GLY A 167 8.74 26.04 -15.67
C GLY A 167 7.45 26.88 -15.58
N SER A 168 7.54 28.16 -15.94
CA SER A 168 6.53 29.20 -15.74
C SER A 168 5.22 29.05 -16.53
N ASP A 169 5.10 28.05 -17.40
CA ASP A 169 4.00 27.97 -18.38
C ASP A 169 3.05 26.79 -18.13
N VAL A 170 3.28 25.98 -17.09
CA VAL A 170 2.39 24.87 -16.71
C VAL A 170 1.62 25.28 -15.45
N GLU A 171 0.42 25.84 -15.64
CA GLU A 171 -0.53 25.97 -14.54
C GLU A 171 -0.90 24.57 -14.04
N ILE A 172 -0.71 24.31 -12.75
CA ILE A 172 -1.22 23.09 -12.12
C ILE A 172 -2.75 23.16 -12.27
N PRO A 173 -3.38 22.22 -13.02
CA PRO A 173 -4.82 22.28 -13.20
C PRO A 173 -5.52 22.23 -11.83
N GLU A 174 -6.58 23.04 -11.65
CA GLU A 174 -7.42 22.96 -10.46
C GLU A 174 -8.21 21.64 -10.50
N PHE A 175 -7.62 20.59 -9.94
CA PHE A 175 -8.30 19.32 -9.76
C PHE A 175 -9.17 19.36 -8.51
N ASN A 176 -10.35 18.75 -8.59
CA ASN A 176 -11.07 18.40 -7.40
C ASN A 176 -10.37 17.19 -6.74
N VAL A 177 -9.83 17.38 -5.55
CA VAL A 177 -9.01 16.38 -4.86
C VAL A 177 -9.74 15.80 -3.66
N SER A 178 -9.76 14.47 -3.54
CA SER A 178 -10.13 13.78 -2.32
C SER A 178 -8.89 13.25 -1.62
N TYR A 179 -8.73 13.55 -0.33
CA TYR A 179 -7.53 13.20 0.43
C TYR A 179 -7.85 12.37 1.68
N LYS A 180 -7.19 11.21 1.79
CA LYS A 180 -7.08 10.41 3.01
C LYS A 180 -5.74 10.71 3.69
N PRO A 181 -5.73 11.31 4.90
CA PRO A 181 -4.50 11.59 5.62
C PRO A 181 -3.88 10.35 6.27
N GLN A 182 -2.55 10.37 6.45
CA GLN A 182 -1.80 9.32 7.16
C GLN A 182 -2.34 9.11 8.58
N LYS A 183 -2.39 10.19 9.37
CA LYS A 183 -2.92 10.17 10.74
C LYS A 183 -4.41 10.51 10.73
N ILE A 184 -5.23 9.57 11.16
CA ILE A 184 -6.66 9.76 11.36
C ILE A 184 -6.91 9.86 12.87
N SER A 185 -7.74 10.82 13.27
CA SER A 185 -8.20 10.93 14.65
C SER A 185 -9.72 10.94 14.66
N PRO A 186 -10.37 10.14 15.52
CA PRO A 186 -11.81 10.09 15.57
C PRO A 186 -12.34 11.30 16.34
N LYS A 187 -12.60 12.40 15.62
CA LYS A 187 -13.09 13.66 16.20
C LYS A 187 -14.58 13.92 15.97
N PHE A 188 -15.27 12.98 15.32
CA PHE A 188 -16.66 13.16 14.92
C PHE A 188 -17.61 12.61 16.00
N PRO A 189 -18.40 13.44 16.69
CA PRO A 189 -19.22 13.03 17.83
C PRO A 189 -20.57 12.45 17.39
N SER A 190 -20.55 11.44 16.50
CA SER A 190 -21.77 10.75 16.06
C SER A 190 -21.43 9.38 15.47
N THR A 191 -22.45 8.69 14.96
CA THR A 191 -22.29 7.37 14.35
C THR A 191 -21.67 7.44 12.96
N VAL A 192 -21.07 6.34 12.53
CA VAL A 192 -20.50 6.20 11.18
C VAL A 192 -21.57 6.50 10.12
N ARG A 193 -22.81 6.01 10.30
CA ARG A 193 -23.92 6.29 9.38
C ARG A 193 -24.14 7.79 9.18
N HIS A 194 -24.19 8.57 10.25
CA HIS A 194 -24.35 10.02 10.17
C HIS A 194 -23.18 10.69 9.44
N LEU A 195 -21.95 10.25 9.72
CA LEU A 195 -20.75 10.76 9.05
C LEU A 195 -20.80 10.53 7.53
N LEU A 196 -21.18 9.31 7.09
CA LEU A 196 -21.27 8.96 5.67
C LEU A 196 -22.38 9.75 4.98
N ILE A 197 -23.58 9.84 5.58
CA ILE A 197 -24.69 10.62 5.01
C ILE A 197 -24.30 12.11 4.89
N GLN A 198 -23.60 12.66 5.88
CA GLN A 198 -23.20 14.06 5.84
C GLN A 198 -22.13 14.36 4.77
N LYS A 199 -21.18 13.43 4.57
CA LYS A 199 -19.99 13.69 3.72
C LYS A 199 -20.10 13.16 2.31
N ILE A 200 -20.83 12.06 2.10
CA ILE A 200 -20.86 11.31 0.84
C ILE A 200 -22.28 10.82 0.49
N ARG A 201 -23.31 11.64 0.76
CA ARG A 201 -24.73 11.27 0.60
C ARG A 201 -25.04 10.58 -0.73
N ASP A 202 -24.56 11.13 -1.83
CA ASP A 202 -24.88 10.65 -3.18
C ASP A 202 -24.19 9.31 -3.48
N SER A 203 -22.92 9.17 -3.07
CA SER A 203 -22.18 7.92 -3.21
C SER A 203 -22.72 6.83 -2.29
N TYR A 204 -23.15 7.19 -1.07
CA TYR A 204 -23.72 6.26 -0.09
C TYR A 204 -24.98 5.54 -0.60
N THR A 205 -25.79 6.19 -1.44
CA THR A 205 -26.98 5.58 -2.03
C THR A 205 -26.72 4.86 -3.34
N HIS A 206 -25.54 5.05 -3.96
CA HIS A 206 -25.22 4.51 -5.27
C HIS A 206 -24.92 2.99 -5.19
N PRO A 207 -25.69 2.12 -5.87
CA PRO A 207 -25.53 0.66 -5.77
C PRO A 207 -24.12 0.16 -6.10
N GLN A 208 -23.47 0.78 -7.09
CA GLN A 208 -22.10 0.41 -7.47
C GLN A 208 -21.10 0.76 -6.37
N PHE A 209 -21.27 1.89 -5.68
CA PHE A 209 -20.36 2.27 -4.58
C PHE A 209 -20.54 1.35 -3.37
N ILE A 210 -21.78 0.96 -3.08
CA ILE A 210 -22.08 -0.03 -2.06
C ILE A 210 -21.38 -1.36 -2.39
N SER A 211 -21.47 -1.83 -3.63
CA SER A 211 -20.87 -3.11 -4.06
C SER A 211 -19.34 -3.06 -4.15
N ASP A 212 -18.78 -1.99 -4.70
CA ASP A 212 -17.35 -1.90 -4.99
C ASP A 212 -16.54 -1.45 -3.77
N VAL A 213 -17.13 -0.69 -2.84
CA VAL A 213 -16.43 -0.07 -1.70
C VAL A 213 -17.01 -0.48 -0.34
N MET A 214 -18.30 -0.26 -0.09
CA MET A 214 -18.85 -0.38 1.27
C MET A 214 -18.94 -1.83 1.77
N LYS A 215 -19.42 -2.75 0.92
CA LYS A 215 -19.54 -4.18 1.25
C LYS A 215 -18.17 -4.82 1.47
N PRO A 216 -17.17 -4.69 0.56
CA PRO A 216 -15.87 -5.29 0.77
C PRO A 216 -15.14 -4.73 1.99
N LEU A 217 -15.27 -3.43 2.29
CA LEU A 217 -14.68 -2.84 3.50
C LEU A 217 -15.49 -3.14 4.79
N LEU A 218 -16.58 -3.89 4.69
CA LEU A 218 -17.49 -4.26 5.80
C LEU A 218 -18.01 -3.04 6.58
N ILE A 219 -18.31 -1.94 5.89
CA ILE A 219 -18.77 -0.69 6.51
C ILE A 219 -20.16 -0.84 7.11
N GLU A 220 -21.00 -1.74 6.56
CA GLU A 220 -22.35 -2.01 7.04
C GLU A 220 -22.39 -2.39 8.53
N GLN A 221 -21.40 -3.15 9.01
CA GLN A 221 -21.29 -3.59 10.41
C GLN A 221 -20.90 -2.45 11.37
N LEU A 222 -20.34 -1.36 10.83
CA LEU A 222 -19.85 -0.21 11.60
C LEU A 222 -20.86 0.94 11.66
N MET A 223 -21.96 0.86 10.89
CA MET A 223 -22.91 1.97 10.68
C MET A 223 -23.45 2.57 11.98
N ASP A 224 -23.77 1.71 12.94
CA ASP A 224 -24.42 2.11 14.19
C ASP A 224 -23.42 2.38 15.32
N GLN A 225 -22.13 2.15 15.07
CA GLN A 225 -21.07 2.47 16.02
C GLN A 225 -20.73 3.95 15.99
N GLU A 226 -20.33 4.50 17.14
CA GLU A 226 -19.81 5.86 17.24
C GLU A 226 -18.37 5.93 16.72
N VAL A 227 -18.06 6.97 15.94
CA VAL A 227 -16.74 7.13 15.31
C VAL A 227 -15.62 7.19 16.35
N VAL A 228 -15.91 7.75 17.54
CA VAL A 228 -14.97 7.86 18.67
C VAL A 228 -14.57 6.52 19.28
N ASN A 229 -15.38 5.47 19.11
CA ASN A 229 -15.16 4.16 19.71
C ASN A 229 -14.56 3.14 18.73
N LEU A 230 -14.34 3.54 17.47
CA LEU A 230 -13.77 2.65 16.45
C LEU A 230 -12.31 2.30 16.77
N SER A 231 -11.94 1.05 16.52
CA SER A 231 -10.54 0.63 16.48
C SER A 231 -9.78 1.32 15.34
N GLY A 232 -8.44 1.27 15.38
CA GLY A 232 -7.61 1.85 14.32
C GLY A 232 -7.92 1.31 12.92
N GLY A 233 -8.09 -0.01 12.79
CA GLY A 233 -8.43 -0.65 11.51
C GLY A 233 -9.85 -0.34 11.03
N GLU A 234 -10.83 -0.25 11.94
CA GLU A 234 -12.19 0.20 11.60
C GLU A 234 -12.21 1.64 11.13
N LEU A 235 -11.53 2.53 11.86
CA LEU A 235 -11.41 3.94 11.52
C LEU A 235 -10.72 4.14 10.17
N GLN A 236 -9.70 3.34 9.87
CA GLN A 236 -8.99 3.33 8.60
C GLN A 236 -9.93 2.94 7.44
N ARG A 237 -10.75 1.89 7.60
CA ARG A 237 -11.73 1.46 6.58
C ARG A 237 -12.79 2.54 6.34
N VAL A 238 -13.28 3.18 7.40
CA VAL A 238 -14.22 4.31 7.30
C VAL A 238 -13.58 5.50 6.58
N ALA A 239 -12.32 5.83 6.89
CA ALA A 239 -11.61 6.92 6.22
C ALA A 239 -11.37 6.63 4.73
N LEU A 240 -11.06 5.39 4.36
CA LEU A 240 -10.93 4.98 2.96
C LEU A 240 -12.27 5.10 2.23
N CYS A 241 -13.36 4.62 2.84
CA CYS A 241 -14.72 4.77 2.30
C CYS A 241 -15.10 6.25 2.08
N LEU A 242 -14.81 7.12 3.04
CA LEU A 242 -15.04 8.56 2.92
C LEU A 242 -14.21 9.22 1.81
N CYS A 243 -12.96 8.78 1.65
CA CYS A 243 -12.08 9.29 0.61
C CYS A 243 -12.62 8.92 -0.78
N LEU A 244 -12.93 7.65 -1.01
CA LEU A 244 -13.44 7.15 -2.29
C LEU A 244 -14.86 7.67 -2.59
N GLY A 245 -15.68 7.88 -1.56
CA GLY A 245 -17.05 8.36 -1.73
C GLY A 245 -17.16 9.85 -2.06
N LYS A 246 -16.11 10.65 -1.89
CA LYS A 246 -16.13 12.05 -2.34
C LYS A 246 -15.89 12.10 -3.86
N PRO A 247 -16.70 12.85 -4.62
CA PRO A 247 -16.43 13.08 -6.02
C PRO A 247 -15.11 13.85 -6.15
N ALA A 248 -14.15 13.29 -6.88
CA ALA A 248 -12.84 13.88 -7.12
C ALA A 248 -12.27 13.38 -8.45
N ASP A 249 -11.37 14.16 -9.03
CA ASP A 249 -10.60 13.79 -10.21
C ASP A 249 -9.32 13.04 -9.82
N ILE A 250 -8.75 13.44 -8.67
CA ILE A 250 -7.55 12.83 -8.10
C ILE A 250 -7.84 12.40 -6.65
N TYR A 251 -7.55 11.14 -6.36
CA TYR A 251 -7.58 10.58 -5.02
C TYR A 251 -6.16 10.51 -4.46
N LEU A 252 -5.93 11.12 -3.32
CA LEU A 252 -4.66 11.10 -2.62
C LEU A 252 -4.81 10.24 -1.36
N ILE A 253 -4.13 9.12 -1.30
CA ILE A 253 -4.28 8.13 -0.22
C ILE A 253 -2.93 7.93 0.47
N ASP A 254 -2.79 8.50 1.66
CA ASP A 254 -1.55 8.41 2.44
C ASP A 254 -1.63 7.27 3.47
N GLU A 255 -0.81 6.23 3.25
CA GLU A 255 -0.73 4.99 4.03
C GLU A 255 -2.09 4.32 4.31
N PRO A 256 -2.76 3.78 3.29
CA PRO A 256 -3.96 2.97 3.47
C PRO A 256 -3.73 1.67 4.25
N SER A 257 -2.52 1.11 4.29
CA SER A 257 -2.20 -0.13 5.02
C SER A 257 -2.12 0.00 6.55
N ALA A 258 -2.07 1.22 7.09
CA ALA A 258 -1.88 1.45 8.52
C ALA A 258 -3.02 0.83 9.35
N TYR A 259 -2.69 0.16 10.46
CA TYR A 259 -3.61 -0.55 11.36
C TYR A 259 -4.44 -1.69 10.74
N LEU A 260 -4.28 -1.96 9.44
CA LEU A 260 -4.96 -3.06 8.77
C LEU A 260 -4.15 -4.35 8.92
N ASP A 261 -4.85 -5.43 9.23
CA ASP A 261 -4.32 -6.78 9.14
C ASP A 261 -4.05 -7.18 7.67
N SER A 262 -3.38 -8.31 7.47
CA SER A 262 -2.99 -8.78 6.13
C SER A 262 -4.18 -9.00 5.19
N GLU A 263 -5.34 -9.41 5.70
CA GLU A 263 -6.54 -9.61 4.88
C GLU A 263 -7.16 -8.27 4.48
N GLN A 264 -7.35 -7.38 5.46
CA GLN A 264 -7.89 -6.04 5.25
C GLN A 264 -7.04 -5.21 4.30
N ARG A 265 -5.70 -5.34 4.33
CA ARG A 265 -4.80 -4.69 3.36
C ARG A 265 -5.09 -5.13 1.93
N ILE A 266 -5.24 -6.44 1.71
CA ILE A 266 -5.48 -6.98 0.37
C ILE A 266 -6.87 -6.59 -0.13
N VAL A 267 -7.88 -6.62 0.74
CA VAL A 267 -9.23 -6.15 0.41
C VAL A 267 -9.22 -4.66 0.08
N ALA A 268 -8.57 -3.82 0.89
CA ALA A 268 -8.43 -2.39 0.63
C ALA A 268 -7.73 -2.14 -0.72
N SER A 269 -6.68 -2.90 -1.04
CA SER A 269 -5.97 -2.81 -2.32
C SER A 269 -6.89 -3.13 -3.50
N LYS A 270 -7.69 -4.21 -3.39
CA LYS A 270 -8.70 -4.60 -4.40
C LYS A 270 -9.75 -3.50 -4.59
N VAL A 271 -10.26 -2.93 -3.50
CA VAL A 271 -11.28 -1.88 -3.51
C VAL A 271 -10.75 -0.62 -4.20
N ILE A 272 -9.55 -0.15 -3.82
CA ILE A 272 -8.93 1.04 -4.43
C ILE A 272 -8.75 0.79 -5.92
N LYS A 273 -8.12 -0.33 -6.32
CA LYS A 273 -7.86 -0.62 -7.73
C LYS A 273 -9.14 -0.67 -8.57
N ARG A 274 -10.14 -1.42 -8.09
CA ARG A 274 -11.42 -1.59 -8.78
C ARG A 274 -12.17 -0.26 -8.91
N PHE A 275 -12.26 0.51 -7.82
CA PHE A 275 -12.96 1.79 -7.81
C PHE A 275 -12.32 2.80 -8.79
N ILE A 276 -10.98 2.94 -8.73
CA ILE A 276 -10.25 3.88 -9.58
C ILE A 276 -10.40 3.53 -11.06
N LEU A 277 -10.29 2.25 -11.42
CA LEU A 277 -10.48 1.77 -12.78
C LEU A 277 -11.92 1.98 -13.27
N HIS A 278 -12.92 1.64 -12.45
CA HIS A 278 -14.34 1.79 -12.82
C HIS A 278 -14.75 3.27 -12.96
N ALA A 279 -14.28 4.13 -12.05
CA ALA A 279 -14.60 5.55 -12.04
C ALA A 279 -13.81 6.35 -13.08
N LYS A 280 -12.81 5.74 -13.74
CA LYS A 280 -11.85 6.39 -14.66
C LYS A 280 -11.16 7.60 -14.03
N LYS A 281 -10.72 7.44 -12.78
CA LYS A 281 -10.07 8.50 -11.99
C LYS A 281 -8.59 8.18 -11.77
N THR A 282 -7.83 9.10 -11.20
CA THR A 282 -6.41 8.88 -10.87
C THR A 282 -6.24 8.77 -9.37
N ALA A 283 -5.32 7.92 -8.92
CA ALA A 283 -4.93 7.89 -7.51
C ALA A 283 -3.41 8.02 -7.32
N PHE A 284 -3.01 8.83 -6.36
CA PHE A 284 -1.66 8.79 -5.79
C PHE A 284 -1.73 8.10 -4.43
N VAL A 285 -0.96 7.04 -4.27
CA VAL A 285 -0.99 6.21 -3.06
C VAL A 285 0.41 6.19 -2.46
N VAL A 286 0.55 6.60 -1.20
CA VAL A 286 1.78 6.40 -0.43
C VAL A 286 1.67 5.10 0.32
N GLU A 287 2.62 4.19 0.08
CA GLU A 287 2.61 2.86 0.67
C GLU A 287 3.99 2.39 1.09
N HIS A 288 3.99 1.54 2.12
CA HIS A 288 5.16 0.87 2.66
C HIS A 288 5.04 -0.65 2.62
N ASP A 289 3.84 -1.17 2.38
CA ASP A 289 3.61 -2.59 2.17
C ASP A 289 3.86 -2.95 0.68
N PHE A 290 4.86 -3.79 0.43
CA PHE A 290 5.25 -4.16 -0.93
C PHE A 290 4.15 -4.89 -1.70
N ILE A 291 3.35 -5.70 -1.01
CA ILE A 291 2.28 -6.48 -1.65
C ILE A 291 1.19 -5.51 -2.11
N MET A 292 0.78 -4.59 -1.23
CA MET A 292 -0.19 -3.55 -1.56
C MET A 292 0.32 -2.62 -2.66
N ALA A 293 1.57 -2.14 -2.55
CA ALA A 293 2.19 -1.27 -3.55
C ALA A 293 2.24 -1.92 -4.94
N THR A 294 2.72 -3.16 -5.04
CA THR A 294 2.84 -3.87 -6.33
C THR A 294 1.50 -4.27 -6.92
N TYR A 295 0.49 -4.52 -6.07
CA TYR A 295 -0.86 -4.79 -6.54
C TYR A 295 -1.56 -3.54 -7.12
N LEU A 296 -1.34 -2.39 -6.47
CA LEU A 296 -1.96 -1.11 -6.82
C LEU A 296 -1.27 -0.40 -7.97
N ALA A 297 0.06 -0.39 -8.01
CA ALA A 297 0.83 0.48 -8.88
C ALA A 297 0.73 0.12 -10.36
N ASP A 298 0.36 1.10 -11.18
CA ASP A 298 0.65 1.11 -12.62
C ASP A 298 1.97 1.84 -12.89
N ARG A 299 2.20 2.93 -12.15
CA ARG A 299 3.46 3.69 -12.13
C ARG A 299 3.94 3.92 -10.71
N VAL A 300 5.24 4.18 -10.58
CA VAL A 300 5.90 4.40 -9.29
C VAL A 300 6.71 5.68 -9.32
N ILE A 301 6.59 6.47 -8.26
CA ILE A 301 7.48 7.60 -7.96
C ILE A 301 8.43 7.14 -6.85
N VAL A 302 9.72 7.11 -7.14
CA VAL A 302 10.76 6.76 -6.17
C VAL A 302 11.37 8.03 -5.60
N TYR A 303 11.45 8.08 -4.28
CA TYR A 303 12.11 9.17 -3.56
C TYR A 303 13.56 8.80 -3.27
N GLU A 304 14.46 9.75 -3.52
CA GLU A 304 15.90 9.60 -3.34
C GLU A 304 16.45 10.73 -2.45
N GLY A 305 17.61 10.50 -1.85
CA GLY A 305 18.29 11.48 -0.99
C GLY A 305 18.36 11.05 0.46
N ARG A 306 18.62 12.01 1.35
CA ARG A 306 18.80 11.77 2.79
C ARG A 306 17.54 12.17 3.56
N PRO A 307 16.90 11.23 4.28
CA PRO A 307 15.74 11.54 5.11
C PRO A 307 15.97 12.73 6.03
N SER A 308 14.98 13.64 6.11
CA SER A 308 15.02 14.85 6.93
C SER A 308 16.07 15.91 6.55
N ILE A 309 16.81 15.74 5.45
CA ILE A 309 17.80 16.72 4.96
C ILE A 309 17.42 17.22 3.57
N ASP A 310 17.58 16.38 2.56
CA ASP A 310 17.39 16.73 1.16
C ASP A 310 16.88 15.51 0.41
N CYS A 311 15.72 15.62 -0.23
CA CYS A 311 15.13 14.54 -1.01
C CYS A 311 14.61 15.01 -2.36
N THR A 312 14.71 14.13 -3.34
CA THR A 312 14.18 14.32 -4.69
C THR A 312 13.08 13.30 -4.94
N ALA A 313 11.87 13.75 -5.29
CA ALA A 313 10.82 12.91 -5.84
C ALA A 313 11.01 12.84 -7.36
N ASN A 314 11.33 11.66 -7.88
CA ASN A 314 11.55 11.47 -9.30
C ASN A 314 10.24 11.49 -10.10
N SER A 315 10.35 11.59 -11.43
CA SER A 315 9.20 11.48 -12.32
C SER A 315 8.56 10.09 -12.23
N PRO A 316 7.25 9.94 -12.53
CA PRO A 316 6.58 8.64 -12.49
C PRO A 316 7.19 7.68 -13.52
N GLN A 317 7.65 6.52 -13.06
CA GLN A 317 8.27 5.47 -13.89
C GLN A 317 7.39 4.23 -13.95
N SER A 318 7.72 3.28 -14.83
CA SER A 318 7.08 1.95 -14.84
C SER A 318 7.30 1.23 -13.51
N LEU A 319 6.39 0.31 -13.17
CA LEU A 319 6.51 -0.51 -11.96
C LEU A 319 7.87 -1.23 -11.90
N LEU A 320 8.33 -1.84 -13.00
CA LEU A 320 9.60 -2.57 -13.03
C LEU A 320 10.80 -1.64 -12.79
N THR A 321 10.86 -0.52 -13.50
CA THR A 321 11.98 0.43 -13.38
C THR A 321 12.02 1.05 -11.99
N GLY A 322 10.87 1.53 -11.50
CA GLY A 322 10.77 2.17 -10.18
C GLY A 322 11.07 1.20 -9.04
N MET A 323 10.59 -0.05 -9.13
CA MET A 323 10.89 -1.07 -8.12
C MET A 323 12.37 -1.45 -8.11
N ASN A 324 12.99 -1.63 -9.28
CA ASN A 324 14.43 -1.93 -9.35
C ASN A 324 15.27 -0.80 -8.77
N LEU A 325 14.94 0.46 -9.09
CA LEU A 325 15.62 1.63 -8.54
C LEU A 325 15.48 1.67 -7.01
N PHE A 326 14.24 1.58 -6.50
CA PHE A 326 13.97 1.61 -5.06
C PHE A 326 14.67 0.48 -4.30
N LEU A 327 14.61 -0.75 -4.83
CA LEU A 327 15.20 -1.91 -4.20
C LEU A 327 16.73 -1.92 -4.25
N SER A 328 17.33 -1.33 -5.30
CA SER A 328 18.78 -1.16 -5.38
C SER A 328 19.31 -0.29 -4.24
N HIS A 329 18.58 0.75 -3.85
CA HIS A 329 18.95 1.63 -2.72
C HIS A 329 18.84 0.94 -1.36
N LEU A 330 17.98 -0.07 -1.27
CA LEU A 330 17.81 -0.89 -0.08
C LEU A 330 18.76 -2.08 -0.03
N ASP A 331 19.47 -2.38 -1.13
CA ASP A 331 20.30 -3.57 -1.33
C ASP A 331 19.55 -4.89 -1.09
N ILE A 332 18.29 -4.96 -1.55
CA ILE A 332 17.39 -6.09 -1.28
C ILE A 332 16.73 -6.56 -2.56
N THR A 333 16.64 -7.87 -2.76
CA THR A 333 16.05 -8.47 -3.96
C THR A 333 14.73 -9.18 -3.64
N PHE A 334 13.81 -9.13 -4.61
CA PHE A 334 12.53 -9.82 -4.59
C PHE A 334 12.41 -10.75 -5.78
N ARG A 335 11.79 -11.90 -5.56
CA ARG A 335 11.36 -12.86 -6.58
C ARG A 335 9.86 -13.09 -6.48
N ARG A 336 9.25 -13.74 -7.46
CA ARG A 336 7.84 -14.16 -7.39
C ARG A 336 7.73 -15.58 -6.84
N ASP A 337 6.66 -15.88 -6.11
CA ASP A 337 6.27 -17.27 -5.87
C ASP A 337 5.46 -17.78 -7.08
N PRO A 338 5.81 -18.95 -7.67
CA PRO A 338 5.15 -19.43 -8.89
C PRO A 338 3.68 -19.80 -8.70
N THR A 339 3.19 -20.01 -7.47
CA THR A 339 1.80 -20.46 -7.24
C THR A 339 0.79 -19.31 -7.21
N ASN A 340 1.15 -18.21 -6.55
CA ASN A 340 0.24 -17.09 -6.30
C ASN A 340 0.80 -15.74 -6.76
N TYR A 341 1.96 -15.75 -7.40
CA TYR A 341 2.66 -14.58 -7.93
C TYR A 341 2.95 -13.54 -6.85
N ARG A 342 2.98 -13.88 -5.56
CA ARG A 342 3.30 -12.87 -4.54
C ARG A 342 4.77 -12.44 -4.64
N PRO A 343 5.10 -11.16 -4.38
CA PRO A 343 6.49 -10.77 -4.18
C PRO A 343 7.03 -11.46 -2.92
N ARG A 344 8.25 -11.99 -3.04
CA ARG A 344 8.95 -12.74 -2.01
C ARG A 344 10.37 -12.21 -1.86
N ILE A 345 10.70 -11.73 -0.68
CA ILE A 345 12.03 -11.23 -0.38
C ILE A 345 13.05 -12.37 -0.32
N ASN A 346 14.24 -12.16 -0.88
CA ASN A 346 15.33 -13.12 -0.68
C ASN A 346 16.06 -12.84 0.63
N LYS A 347 16.55 -13.91 1.26
CA LYS A 347 17.46 -13.78 2.41
C LYS A 347 18.78 -13.19 1.91
N LEU A 348 19.36 -12.30 2.72
CA LEU A 348 20.62 -11.61 2.44
C LEU A 348 21.71 -12.64 2.12
N GLU A 349 22.48 -12.38 1.06
CA GLU A 349 23.58 -13.23 0.59
C GLU A 349 23.19 -14.66 0.17
N SER A 350 21.90 -14.96 0.01
CA SER A 350 21.48 -16.22 -0.60
C SER A 350 21.92 -16.32 -2.07
N THR A 351 21.97 -17.52 -2.64
CA THR A 351 22.38 -17.74 -4.04
C THR A 351 21.56 -16.88 -5.00
N LYS A 352 20.23 -16.90 -4.87
CA LYS A 352 19.32 -16.09 -5.68
C LYS A 352 19.51 -14.58 -5.49
N ASP A 353 19.81 -14.13 -4.26
CA ASP A 353 20.08 -12.72 -3.97
C ASP A 353 21.34 -12.25 -4.73
N ARG A 354 22.42 -13.04 -4.71
CA ARG A 354 23.65 -12.72 -5.43
C ARG A 354 23.46 -12.74 -6.95
N GLU A 355 22.74 -13.73 -7.48
CA GLU A 355 22.43 -13.82 -8.91
C GLU A 355 21.65 -12.59 -9.37
N GLN A 356 20.59 -12.21 -8.66
CA GLN A 356 19.78 -11.03 -8.99
C GLN A 356 20.56 -9.72 -8.91
N LYS A 357 21.37 -9.53 -7.86
CA LYS A 357 22.24 -8.35 -7.73
C LYS A 357 23.26 -8.29 -8.86
N SER A 358 23.86 -9.41 -9.24
CA SER A 358 24.83 -9.45 -10.35
C SER A 358 24.20 -9.13 -11.72
N ALA A 359 22.92 -9.46 -11.89
CA ALA A 359 22.15 -9.13 -13.08
C ALA A 359 21.60 -7.69 -13.08
N GLY A 360 21.68 -6.98 -11.96
CA GLY A 360 21.04 -5.66 -11.80
C GLY A 360 19.51 -5.71 -11.70
N SER A 361 18.93 -6.89 -11.51
CA SER A 361 17.48 -7.14 -11.51
C SER A 361 17.01 -7.49 -10.11
N TYR A 362 16.59 -6.48 -9.36
CA TYR A 362 16.10 -6.58 -7.98
C TYR A 362 14.61 -6.98 -7.89
N TYR A 363 13.85 -6.83 -8.98
CA TYR A 363 12.44 -7.18 -9.07
C TYR A 363 12.09 -7.80 -10.43
N TYR A 364 11.25 -8.85 -10.42
CA TYR A 364 10.73 -9.50 -11.63
C TYR A 364 9.20 -9.41 -11.69
N LEU A 365 8.66 -9.12 -12.88
CA LEU A 365 7.22 -9.09 -13.16
C LEU A 365 6.69 -10.46 -13.60
N ASP A 366 7.43 -11.15 -14.47
CA ASP A 366 7.11 -12.48 -15.02
C ASP A 366 8.31 -13.45 -14.83
N ASP A 367 8.06 -14.76 -15.00
CA ASP A 367 9.00 -15.87 -14.77
C ASP A 367 10.30 -15.81 -15.60
#